data_AF-A0AAN8CSX4-F1
#
_entry.id   AF-A0AAN8CSX4-F1
#
_cell.length_a   1.000
_cell.length_b   1.000
_cell.length_c   1.000
_cell.angle_alpha   90.00
_cell.angle_beta   90.00
_cell.angle_gamma   90.00
#
_symmetry.space_group_name_H-M   'P 1'
#
loop_
_entity.id
_entity.type
_entity.pdbx_description
1 polymer ?
#
loop_
_entity_poly.entity_id
_entity_poly.type
_entity_poly.pdbx_seq_one_letter_code
_entity_poly.pdbx_strand_id
1 'polypeptide(L)'
;MDARFYDDEMLTVVLQASEEEGRRRVLAQLPLSAALSNEEGEEFSWEPGLRLDQQSGSVPCQSLVLGNQWRELENMKAQFVAVNGIRKVACVLSGNLRHIRVFEMDVEDEDEEGGESQNASADQEVLESCMTGEGPEGKEEEEGGGSKMEEQLESEEALDIS
;
A
#
# COMPACT_ATOMS: atom_id res chain seq x y z
N MET A 1 -2.89 -16.90 -1.65
CA MET A 1 -2.44 -15.65 -1.01
C MET A 1 -2.96 -14.52 -1.88
N ASP A 2 -2.17 -13.50 -2.23
CA ASP A 2 -2.65 -12.32 -2.99
C ASP A 2 -1.69 -11.98 -4.14
N ALA A 3 -2.19 -11.32 -5.18
CA ALA A 3 -1.46 -11.00 -6.41
C ALA A 3 -2.00 -9.73 -7.08
N ARG A 4 -1.11 -8.89 -7.62
CA ARG A 4 -1.43 -7.60 -8.25
C ARG A 4 -0.51 -7.33 -9.44
N PHE A 5 -1.04 -6.76 -10.51
CA PHE A 5 -0.23 -6.21 -11.61
C PHE A 5 0.60 -5.03 -11.10
N TYR A 6 1.92 -5.09 -11.33
CA TYR A 6 2.86 -4.00 -11.03
C TYR A 6 2.80 -2.95 -12.14
N ASP A 7 2.87 -3.45 -13.37
CA ASP A 7 2.72 -2.78 -14.66
C ASP A 7 2.06 -3.76 -15.67
N ASP A 8 2.27 -3.57 -16.98
CA ASP A 8 1.77 -4.42 -18.05
C ASP A 8 2.68 -5.61 -18.45
N GLU A 9 3.89 -5.71 -17.87
CA GLU A 9 4.82 -6.83 -18.10
C GLU A 9 5.00 -7.74 -16.86
N MET A 10 4.71 -7.25 -15.65
CA MET A 10 5.06 -7.90 -14.38
C MET A 10 3.87 -8.05 -13.41
N LEU A 11 3.71 -9.25 -12.85
CA LEU A 11 2.76 -9.55 -11.78
C LEU A 11 3.47 -9.74 -10.44
N THR A 12 3.16 -8.92 -9.44
CA THR A 12 3.61 -9.09 -8.06
C THR A 12 2.75 -10.11 -7.33
N VAL A 13 3.37 -11.11 -6.71
CA VAL A 13 2.67 -12.21 -6.01
C VAL A 13 3.24 -12.40 -4.61
N VAL A 14 2.36 -12.51 -3.61
CA VAL A 14 2.73 -13.03 -2.29
C VAL A 14 2.50 -14.54 -2.29
N LEU A 15 3.52 -15.32 -1.94
CA LEU A 15 3.46 -16.79 -1.86
C LEU A 15 3.61 -17.28 -0.42
N GLN A 16 3.12 -18.50 -0.17
CA GLN A 16 3.39 -19.28 1.05
C GLN A 16 4.13 -20.56 0.64
N ALA A 17 5.24 -20.87 1.32
CA ALA A 17 5.96 -22.13 1.15
C ALA A 17 5.17 -23.34 1.72
N SER A 18 5.61 -24.55 1.38
CA SER A 18 5.05 -25.79 1.93
C SER A 18 5.18 -25.83 3.45
N GLU A 19 4.25 -26.50 4.16
CA GLU A 19 4.30 -26.54 5.63
C GLU A 19 5.56 -27.24 6.18
N GLU A 20 6.23 -28.07 5.36
CA GLU A 20 7.49 -28.75 5.68
C GLU A 20 8.69 -27.79 5.78
N GLU A 21 8.72 -26.71 5.00
CA GLU A 21 9.77 -25.68 5.03
C GLU A 21 9.50 -24.58 6.09
N GLY A 22 8.42 -24.75 6.85
CA GLY A 22 7.82 -23.75 7.70
C GLY A 22 6.88 -22.81 6.92
N ARG A 23 6.02 -22.07 7.64
CA ARG A 23 5.04 -21.14 7.04
C ARG A 23 5.68 -19.83 6.54
N ARG A 24 6.78 -19.93 5.80
CA ARG A 24 7.50 -18.83 5.15
C ARG A 24 6.57 -18.05 4.23
N ARG A 25 7.00 -16.83 3.90
CA ARG A 25 6.30 -15.91 3.00
C ARG A 25 7.29 -15.33 2.04
N VAL A 26 6.94 -15.29 0.76
CA VAL A 26 7.79 -14.75 -0.29
C VAL A 26 7.03 -13.65 -1.01
N LEU A 27 7.71 -12.54 -1.29
CA LEU A 27 7.28 -11.56 -2.29
C LEU A 27 8.05 -11.86 -3.56
N ALA A 28 7.35 -12.10 -4.67
CA ALA A 28 7.95 -12.39 -5.97
C ALA A 28 7.38 -11.46 -7.05
N GLN A 29 8.21 -11.14 -8.04
CA GLN A 29 7.78 -10.58 -9.31
C GLN A 29 7.79 -11.71 -10.36
N LEU A 30 6.72 -11.77 -11.15
CA LEU A 30 6.51 -12.80 -12.17
C LEU A 30 6.38 -12.13 -13.55
N PRO A 31 7.33 -12.34 -14.48
CA PRO A 31 7.19 -11.87 -15.85
C PRO A 31 6.00 -12.52 -16.56
N LEU A 32 5.05 -11.70 -17.02
CA LEU A 32 3.89 -12.14 -17.79
C LEU A 32 4.32 -12.74 -19.13
N SER A 33 5.42 -12.26 -19.71
CA SER A 33 6.03 -12.85 -20.91
C SER A 33 6.41 -14.33 -20.71
N ALA A 34 6.92 -14.71 -19.54
CA ALA A 34 7.19 -16.11 -19.21
C ALA A 34 5.88 -16.89 -18.95
N ALA A 35 4.96 -16.31 -18.17
CA ALA A 35 3.68 -16.91 -17.79
C ALA A 35 2.64 -17.02 -18.93
N LEU A 36 2.91 -16.39 -20.08
CA LEU A 36 2.10 -16.41 -21.30
C LEU A 36 2.92 -16.89 -22.51
N SER A 37 4.10 -17.47 -22.28
CA SER A 37 4.87 -18.19 -23.30
C SER A 37 4.21 -19.53 -23.60
N ASN A 38 3.07 -19.48 -24.30
CA ASN A 38 2.32 -20.68 -24.69
C ASN A 38 3.18 -21.59 -25.56
N GLU A 39 3.33 -22.85 -25.15
CA GLU A 39 3.66 -23.93 -26.07
C GLU A 39 2.45 -24.15 -27.01
N GLU A 40 2.71 -24.36 -28.31
CA GLU A 40 1.66 -24.38 -29.35
C GLU A 40 0.72 -25.61 -29.24
N GLY A 41 -0.27 -25.57 -28.34
CA GLY A 41 -1.32 -26.58 -28.27
C GLY A 41 -2.28 -26.56 -27.08
N GLU A 42 -1.90 -25.98 -25.93
CA GLU A 42 -2.73 -26.06 -24.70
C GLU A 42 -3.80 -24.95 -24.60
N GLU A 43 -4.80 -24.98 -25.48
CA GLU A 43 -5.99 -24.12 -25.33
C GLU A 43 -6.98 -24.69 -24.29
N PHE A 44 -7.45 -23.84 -23.37
CA PHE A 44 -8.40 -24.24 -22.34
C PHE A 44 -9.84 -24.36 -22.89
N SER A 45 -10.25 -25.59 -23.20
CA SER A 45 -11.63 -25.93 -23.61
C SER A 45 -12.64 -25.81 -22.45
N TRP A 46 -12.99 -24.58 -22.09
CA TRP A 46 -13.99 -24.24 -21.07
C TRP A 46 -15.38 -24.80 -21.39
N GLU A 47 -15.97 -25.56 -20.46
CA GLU A 47 -17.37 -25.98 -20.51
C GLU A 47 -18.28 -24.98 -19.75
N PRO A 48 -19.12 -24.18 -20.43
CA PRO A 48 -19.92 -23.13 -19.77
C PRO A 48 -21.04 -23.63 -18.85
N GLY A 49 -21.35 -24.94 -18.89
CA GLY A 49 -22.31 -25.59 -18.00
C GLY A 49 -21.72 -26.05 -16.66
N LEU A 50 -20.39 -26.01 -16.52
CA LEU A 50 -19.67 -26.42 -15.32
C LEU A 50 -18.94 -25.22 -14.69
N ARG A 51 -18.58 -25.34 -13.41
CA ARG A 51 -17.71 -24.36 -12.73
C ARG A 51 -16.23 -24.68 -12.99
N LEU A 52 -15.36 -23.70 -12.77
CA LEU A 52 -13.90 -23.86 -12.94
C LEU A 52 -13.31 -24.89 -11.97
N ASP A 53 -13.76 -24.93 -10.73
CA ASP A 53 -13.30 -25.91 -9.74
C ASP A 53 -13.69 -27.36 -10.10
N GLN A 54 -14.79 -27.55 -10.83
CA GLN A 54 -15.26 -28.85 -11.29
C GLN A 54 -14.48 -29.40 -12.51
N GLN A 55 -13.89 -28.51 -13.31
CA GLN A 55 -13.07 -28.84 -14.48
C GLN A 55 -11.58 -28.49 -14.28
N SER A 56 -11.14 -28.37 -13.03
CA SER A 56 -9.78 -27.96 -12.66
C SER A 56 -8.68 -28.86 -13.23
N GLY A 57 -8.99 -30.13 -13.52
CA GLY A 57 -8.07 -31.08 -14.17
C GLY A 57 -7.89 -30.92 -15.68
N SER A 58 -8.63 -30.01 -16.35
CA SER A 58 -8.42 -29.66 -17.77
C SER A 58 -7.87 -28.24 -17.97
N VAL A 59 -7.52 -27.54 -16.89
CA VAL A 59 -6.90 -26.21 -16.93
C VAL A 59 -5.41 -26.37 -17.28
N PRO A 60 -4.90 -25.77 -18.37
CA PRO A 60 -3.46 -25.74 -18.68
C PRO A 60 -2.65 -25.14 -17.52
N CYS A 61 -1.53 -25.76 -17.16
CA CYS A 61 -0.76 -25.41 -15.96
C CYS A 61 0.74 -25.33 -16.25
N GLN A 62 1.19 -24.14 -16.64
CA GLN A 62 2.61 -23.87 -16.87
C GLN A 62 3.40 -23.86 -15.55
N SER A 63 4.52 -24.57 -15.50
CA SER A 63 5.46 -24.52 -14.37
C SER A 63 6.51 -23.42 -14.61
N LEU A 64 6.63 -22.48 -13.67
CA LEU A 64 7.50 -21.31 -13.79
C LEU A 64 8.56 -21.31 -12.69
N VAL A 65 9.83 -21.11 -13.08
CA VAL A 65 10.96 -21.03 -12.16
C VAL A 65 11.28 -19.57 -11.89
N LEU A 66 11.05 -19.12 -10.65
CA LEU A 66 11.46 -17.80 -10.20
C LEU A 66 12.99 -17.76 -10.05
N GLY A 67 13.63 -16.78 -10.70
CA GLY A 67 15.09 -16.56 -10.62
C GLY A 67 15.50 -15.82 -9.35
N ASN A 68 16.15 -14.67 -9.51
CA ASN A 68 16.49 -13.73 -8.42
C ASN A 68 15.35 -12.75 -8.08
N GLN A 69 14.24 -12.74 -8.83
CA GLN A 69 13.14 -11.78 -8.69
C GLN A 69 12.16 -12.11 -7.53
N TRP A 70 12.69 -12.50 -6.37
CA TRP A 70 11.91 -12.74 -5.16
C TRP A 70 12.74 -12.53 -3.89
N ARG A 71 12.07 -12.21 -2.77
CA ARG A 71 12.70 -12.11 -1.44
C ARG A 71 11.83 -12.73 -0.36
N GLU A 72 12.43 -13.36 0.65
CA GLU A 72 11.71 -13.86 1.82
C GLU A 72 11.24 -12.70 2.71
N LEU A 73 10.02 -12.81 3.23
CA LEU A 73 9.38 -11.83 4.10
C LEU A 73 9.56 -12.26 5.56
N GLU A 74 10.82 -12.22 6.02
CA GLU A 74 11.19 -12.68 7.35
C GLU A 74 10.37 -12.03 8.47
N ASN A 75 9.99 -12.83 9.46
CA ASN A 75 9.17 -12.41 10.61
C ASN A 75 7.82 -11.76 10.24
N MET A 76 7.34 -11.93 8.99
CA MET A 76 6.11 -11.32 8.50
C MET A 76 5.08 -12.36 8.05
N LYS A 77 3.91 -12.37 8.70
CA LYS A 77 2.74 -13.15 8.28
C LYS A 77 1.99 -12.45 7.15
N ALA A 78 2.67 -12.19 6.05
CA ALA A 78 2.14 -11.55 4.85
C ALA A 78 0.89 -12.27 4.32
N GLN A 79 -0.08 -11.51 3.83
CA GLN A 79 -1.32 -12.06 3.26
C GLN A 79 -1.84 -11.25 2.07
N PHE A 80 -1.67 -9.93 2.07
CA PHE A 80 -2.15 -9.02 1.03
C PHE A 80 -1.02 -8.15 0.49
N VAL A 81 -1.15 -7.66 -0.75
CA VAL A 81 -0.19 -6.74 -1.36
C VAL A 81 -0.89 -5.64 -2.16
N ALA A 82 -0.34 -4.43 -2.10
CA ALA A 82 -0.65 -3.31 -2.96
C ALA A 82 0.63 -2.85 -3.66
N VAL A 83 0.54 -2.35 -4.89
CA VAL A 83 1.71 -2.04 -5.73
C VAL A 83 1.48 -0.79 -6.57
N ASN A 84 2.57 -0.18 -7.02
CA ASN A 84 2.56 0.97 -7.91
C ASN A 84 3.85 0.98 -8.75
N GLY A 85 3.82 0.41 -9.96
CA GLY A 85 4.98 0.37 -10.86
C GLY A 85 5.50 1.76 -11.26
N ILE A 86 4.62 2.74 -11.43
CA ILE A 86 5.00 4.14 -11.75
C ILE A 86 5.88 4.75 -10.65
N ARG A 87 5.64 4.39 -9.38
CA ARG A 87 6.43 4.82 -8.23
C ARG A 87 7.43 3.76 -7.74
N LYS A 88 7.55 2.64 -8.45
CA LYS A 88 8.50 1.56 -8.19
C LYS A 88 8.44 1.00 -6.75
N VAL A 89 7.24 0.86 -6.20
CA VAL A 89 7.03 0.41 -4.81
C VAL A 89 5.94 -0.65 -4.66
N ALA A 90 6.16 -1.56 -3.71
CA ALA A 90 5.20 -2.53 -3.21
C ALA A 90 4.95 -2.33 -1.70
N CYS A 91 3.73 -2.62 -1.26
CA CYS A 91 3.29 -2.49 0.12
C CYS A 91 2.61 -3.79 0.53
N VAL A 92 3.21 -4.53 1.46
CA VAL A 92 2.70 -5.83 1.94
C VAL A 92 2.02 -5.63 3.28
N LEU A 93 0.82 -6.19 3.42
CA LEU A 93 0.03 -6.18 4.66
C LEU A 93 -0.06 -7.60 5.23
N SER A 94 0.20 -7.72 6.54
CA SER A 94 0.07 -9.00 7.25
C SER A 94 -1.39 -9.35 7.56
N GLY A 95 -1.68 -10.65 7.69
CA GLY A 95 -3.03 -11.19 7.91
C GLY A 95 -3.75 -10.75 9.20
N ASN A 96 -3.06 -10.05 10.12
CA ASN A 96 -3.69 -9.41 11.29
C ASN A 96 -4.13 -7.95 11.04
N LEU A 97 -3.93 -7.44 9.82
CA LEU A 97 -4.22 -6.07 9.38
C LEU A 97 -3.53 -4.95 10.18
N ARG A 98 -2.39 -5.23 10.83
CA ARG A 98 -1.69 -4.27 11.71
C ARG A 98 -0.19 -4.06 11.43
N HIS A 99 0.49 -4.99 10.77
CA HIS A 99 1.90 -4.83 10.39
C HIS A 99 1.99 -4.71 8.86
N ILE A 100 2.53 -3.58 8.42
CA ILE A 100 2.77 -3.22 7.03
C ILE A 100 4.28 -3.16 6.82
N ARG A 101 4.74 -3.54 5.64
CA ARG A 101 6.09 -3.19 5.15
C ARG A 101 5.98 -2.64 3.73
N VAL A 102 6.77 -1.61 3.45
CA VAL A 102 6.94 -1.04 2.11
C VAL A 102 8.30 -1.47 1.58
N PHE A 103 8.35 -1.79 0.30
CA PHE A 103 9.55 -2.19 -0.44
C PHE A 103 9.67 -1.30 -1.67
N GLU A 104 10.85 -0.76 -1.92
CA GLU A 104 11.21 -0.28 -3.26
C GLU A 104 11.52 -1.49 -4.13
N MET A 105 11.13 -1.45 -5.41
CA MET A 105 11.11 -2.63 -6.28
C MET A 105 12.17 -2.62 -7.39
N ASP A 106 12.82 -1.47 -7.59
CA ASP A 106 13.82 -1.23 -8.65
C ASP A 106 15.24 -1.06 -8.08
N VAL A 107 15.41 -1.29 -6.78
CA VAL A 107 16.71 -1.37 -6.11
C VAL A 107 17.09 -2.83 -6.05
N GLU A 108 18.22 -3.22 -6.67
CA GLU A 108 18.87 -4.47 -6.32
C GLU A 108 19.32 -4.35 -4.86
N ASP A 109 18.90 -5.29 -3.99
CA ASP A 109 19.19 -5.27 -2.55
C ASP A 109 20.71 -5.42 -2.28
N GLU A 110 21.49 -4.33 -2.44
CA GLU A 110 22.90 -4.25 -2.10
C GLU A 110 23.08 -4.25 -0.57
N ASP A 111 23.25 -5.47 -0.06
CA ASP A 111 23.66 -5.88 1.28
C ASP A 111 22.66 -5.78 2.45
N GLU A 112 22.63 -6.87 3.21
CA GLU A 112 21.91 -7.03 4.47
C GLU A 112 22.70 -6.37 5.63
N GLU A 113 22.48 -5.08 5.87
CA GLU A 113 22.88 -4.46 7.15
C GLU A 113 21.67 -3.86 7.90
N GLY A 114 21.57 -4.16 9.20
CA GLY A 114 20.36 -3.96 9.99
C GLY A 114 20.05 -2.51 10.35
N GLY A 115 19.43 -1.78 9.42
CA GLY A 115 18.84 -0.45 9.66
C GLY A 115 17.37 -0.51 10.08
N GLU A 116 17.03 0.07 11.23
CA GLU A 116 15.65 0.16 11.74
C GLU A 116 14.82 1.14 10.88
N SER A 117 14.21 0.64 9.81
CA SER A 117 13.43 1.46 8.86
C SER A 117 12.33 2.24 9.57
N GLN A 118 12.29 3.55 9.30
CA GLN A 118 11.90 4.53 10.31
C GLN A 118 10.40 4.57 10.58
N ASN A 119 10.04 4.60 11.86
CA ASN A 119 8.65 4.65 12.31
C ASN A 119 8.01 6.00 11.92
N ALA A 120 6.94 5.97 11.13
CA ALA A 120 6.27 7.15 10.59
C ALA A 120 5.35 7.86 11.62
N SER A 121 5.88 8.19 12.79
CA SER A 121 5.19 8.92 13.87
C SER A 121 5.62 10.38 13.93
N ALA A 122 5.35 11.13 12.86
CA ALA A 122 5.27 12.59 12.91
C ALA A 122 3.84 13.02 13.28
N ASP A 123 3.71 14.20 13.90
CA ASP A 123 2.45 14.84 14.31
C ASP A 123 1.55 14.03 15.27
N GLN A 124 1.85 14.14 16.56
CA GLN A 124 0.84 13.96 17.62
C GLN A 124 0.97 14.93 18.83
N GLU A 125 2.13 15.55 19.05
CA GLU A 125 2.39 16.42 20.22
C GLU A 125 1.91 17.88 20.11
N VAL A 126 1.40 18.31 18.94
CA VAL A 126 1.03 19.73 18.70
C VAL A 126 -0.33 20.13 19.28
N LEU A 127 -1.21 19.16 19.60
CA LEU A 127 -2.64 19.45 19.85
C LEU A 127 -3.02 19.74 21.32
N GLU A 128 -2.18 19.43 22.31
CA GLU A 128 -2.60 19.46 23.74
C GLU A 128 -2.36 20.80 24.45
N SER A 129 -1.49 21.68 23.92
CA SER A 129 -1.02 22.88 24.62
C SER A 129 -1.98 24.10 24.60
N CYS A 130 -3.23 23.94 24.17
CA CYS A 130 -4.14 25.06 23.88
C CYS A 130 -5.40 25.15 24.78
N MET A 131 -5.48 24.33 25.85
CA MET A 131 -6.70 24.25 26.70
C MET A 131 -6.47 24.40 28.22
N THR A 132 -5.34 24.97 28.66
CA THR A 132 -5.11 25.33 30.07
C THR A 132 -4.76 26.81 30.22
N GLY A 133 -5.79 27.63 30.41
CA GLY A 133 -5.68 29.07 30.69
C GLY A 133 -6.97 29.55 31.36
N GLU A 134 -6.93 29.72 32.68
CA GLU A 134 -8.10 30.03 33.50
C GLU A 134 -8.48 31.53 33.51
N GLY A 135 -9.66 31.82 34.06
CA GLY A 135 -10.34 33.12 34.01
C GLY A 135 -9.86 34.22 34.99
N PRO A 136 -10.61 35.35 35.10
CA PRO A 136 -9.97 36.66 35.32
C PRO A 136 -10.35 37.45 36.59
N GLU A 137 -9.40 38.28 37.04
CA GLU A 137 -9.58 39.56 37.78
C GLU A 137 -8.44 40.53 37.38
N GLY A 138 -8.51 41.86 37.52
CA GLY A 138 -9.63 42.71 37.93
C GLY A 138 -9.16 44.09 38.46
N LYS A 139 -9.82 45.18 38.02
CA LYS A 139 -9.63 46.61 38.44
C LYS A 139 -8.27 47.28 38.08
N GLU A 140 -8.13 48.60 37.87
CA GLU A 140 -9.04 49.71 37.51
C GLU A 140 -8.19 50.92 37.03
N GLU A 141 -8.67 51.69 36.01
CA GLU A 141 -8.34 53.10 35.64
C GLU A 141 -6.84 53.47 35.36
N GLU A 142 -6.44 54.46 34.54
CA GLU A 142 -7.01 55.45 33.58
C GLU A 142 -5.87 55.74 32.54
N GLU A 143 -5.95 56.39 31.36
CA GLU A 143 -6.96 57.03 30.49
C GLU A 143 -6.34 57.07 29.05
N GLY A 144 -7.10 57.39 28.00
CA GLY A 144 -6.58 58.19 26.88
C GLY A 144 -6.45 57.56 25.49
N GLY A 145 -7.39 57.90 24.59
CA GLY A 145 -7.16 57.87 23.13
C GLY A 145 -8.03 56.91 22.31
N GLY A 146 -8.61 57.40 21.21
CA GLY A 146 -9.36 56.61 20.22
C GLY A 146 -8.47 55.74 19.30
N SER A 147 -9.01 54.91 18.41
CA SER A 147 -10.25 55.11 17.62
C SER A 147 -11.06 53.84 17.32
N LYS A 148 -12.27 54.05 16.75
CA LYS A 148 -13.22 53.06 16.17
C LYS A 148 -12.53 51.88 15.45
N MET A 149 -12.96 50.61 15.56
CA MET A 149 -14.31 50.00 15.54
C MET A 149 -14.93 49.87 14.13
N GLU A 150 -14.87 48.63 13.62
CA GLU A 150 -15.80 47.86 12.76
C GLU A 150 -16.48 48.50 11.54
N GLU A 151 -16.31 47.83 10.38
CA GLU A 151 -17.27 47.55 9.29
C GLU A 151 -16.55 46.58 8.29
N GLN A 152 -17.16 45.59 7.61
CA GLN A 152 -18.53 45.03 7.62
C GLN A 152 -18.50 43.59 7.04
N LEU A 153 -19.62 42.85 7.09
CA LEU A 153 -19.81 41.55 6.41
C LEU A 153 -20.69 41.71 5.15
N GLU A 154 -21.00 40.59 4.47
CA GLU A 154 -22.02 40.43 3.40
C GLU A 154 -21.65 41.02 2.02
N SER A 155 -22.20 40.56 0.88
CA SER A 155 -22.59 39.19 0.45
C SER A 155 -22.73 39.18 -1.09
N GLU A 156 -22.76 37.98 -1.70
CA GLU A 156 -23.18 37.76 -3.11
C GLU A 156 -22.31 38.46 -4.20
N GLU A 157 -22.47 38.24 -5.51
CA GLU A 157 -23.44 37.47 -6.29
C GLU A 157 -22.72 36.59 -7.35
N ALA A 158 -23.43 35.67 -7.99
CA ALA A 158 -22.89 34.81 -9.06
C ALA A 158 -22.97 35.48 -10.44
N LEU A 159 -22.23 34.94 -11.44
CA LEU A 159 -22.80 34.46 -12.71
C LEU A 159 -21.73 33.87 -13.66
N ASP A 160 -22.19 33.02 -14.57
CA ASP A 160 -21.45 32.44 -15.70
C ASP A 160 -21.08 33.48 -16.80
N ILE A 161 -20.14 33.10 -17.67
CA ILE A 161 -20.18 33.18 -19.16
C ILE A 161 -18.76 33.33 -19.73
N SER A 162 -18.28 32.29 -20.45
CA SER A 162 -17.65 32.37 -21.79
C SER A 162 -17.23 30.97 -22.26
#